data_AF-A0AA38R8M1-F1
#
_entry.id   AF-A0AA38R8M1-F1
#
_cell.length_a   1.000
_cell.length_b   1.000
_cell.length_c   1.000
_cell.angle_alpha   90.00
_cell.angle_beta   90.00
_cell.angle_gamma   90.00
#
_symmetry.space_group_name_H-M   'P 1'
#
loop_
_entity.id
_entity.type
_entity.pdbx_description
1 polymer ?
#
loop_
_entity_poly.entity_id
_entity_poly.type
_entity_poly.pdbx_seq_one_letter_code
_entity_poly.pdbx_strand_id
1 'polypeptide(L)'
;MEQNQVEAIEKKLYEDRGSSYRGTARIRFAHLQFGDLCPRYPNEKITTHLKEKFSNEGCLRLEAKNHIPAIISQEILDVAIRASRNVSQESLIENRKKQPPELRIPENVNIECLQGLHRVAAAKLVLPRRDWWWTVDLYLDDASTDLKSALSEEYSNSVNFSDGEIFLKLRQYNDESNKQIGTIFAEKRMWGRLSSDKRKDLKQILKHKTIMAGLDALRVLPCFFVGFRIEHRFIAMKCHEEISNYLRHILQVWRKILGASSTRLLKS
;
A
#
# COMPACT_ATOMS: atom_id res chain seq x y z
N MET A 1 0.00 21.30 15.18
CA MET A 1 0.95 21.49 14.07
C MET A 1 0.54 22.79 13.44
N GLU A 2 1.45 23.75 13.38
CA GLU A 2 1.19 25.01 12.70
C GLU A 2 1.16 24.75 11.20
N GLN A 3 0.27 25.45 10.48
CA GLN A 3 0.09 25.33 9.03
C GLN A 3 1.42 25.43 8.27
N ASN A 4 2.32 26.30 8.73
CA ASN A 4 3.66 26.49 8.18
C ASN A 4 4.52 25.21 8.13
N GLN A 5 4.36 24.31 9.12
CA GLN A 5 5.11 23.04 9.15
C GLN A 5 4.56 22.05 8.11
N VAL A 6 3.25 22.07 7.85
CA VAL A 6 2.61 21.21 6.83
C VAL A 6 3.06 21.64 5.44
N GLU A 7 3.04 22.94 5.17
CA GLU A 7 3.45 23.51 3.88
C GLU A 7 4.92 23.25 3.54
N ALA A 8 5.82 23.36 4.53
CA ALA A 8 7.24 23.05 4.32
C ALA A 8 7.47 21.59 3.88
N ILE A 9 6.64 20.67 4.37
CA ILE A 9 6.79 19.23 4.14
C ILE A 9 6.07 18.81 2.87
N GLU A 10 4.91 19.40 2.58
CA GLU A 10 4.27 19.31 1.29
C GLU A 10 5.21 19.78 0.18
N LYS A 11 5.89 20.92 0.38
CA LYS A 11 6.90 21.42 -0.55
C LYS A 11 8.05 20.44 -0.75
N LYS A 12 8.60 19.89 0.35
CA LYS A 12 9.67 18.88 0.28
C LYS A 12 9.24 17.62 -0.49
N LEU A 13 8.03 17.11 -0.23
CA LEU A 13 7.47 15.96 -0.93
C LEU A 13 7.23 16.27 -2.41
N TYR A 14 6.78 17.49 -2.73
CA TYR A 14 6.58 17.94 -4.10
C TYR A 14 7.90 18.01 -4.88
N GLU A 15 8.94 18.56 -4.26
CA GLU A 15 10.30 18.63 -4.82
C GLU A 15 10.87 17.23 -5.05
N ASP A 16 10.79 16.34 -4.05
CA ASP A 16 11.27 14.96 -4.14
C ASP A 16 10.50 14.15 -5.19
N ARG A 17 9.18 14.37 -5.30
CA ARG A 17 8.37 13.75 -6.36
C ARG A 17 8.81 14.24 -7.73
N GLY A 18 9.12 15.52 -7.88
CA GLY A 18 9.62 16.08 -9.12
C GLY A 18 11.00 15.54 -9.52
N SER A 19 11.90 15.36 -8.56
CA SER A 19 13.28 14.87 -8.82
C SER A 19 13.34 13.37 -9.08
N SER A 20 12.50 12.58 -8.43
CA SER A 20 12.49 11.10 -8.57
C SER A 20 11.62 10.60 -9.71
N TYR A 21 10.62 11.37 -10.16
CA TYR A 21 9.72 10.94 -11.22
C TYR A 21 10.46 10.81 -12.57
N ARG A 22 10.25 9.69 -13.25
CA ARG A 22 10.88 9.35 -14.53
C ARG A 22 9.88 9.16 -15.67
N GLY A 23 8.60 9.41 -15.42
CA GLY A 23 7.55 9.38 -16.44
C GLY A 23 6.57 8.21 -16.29
N THR A 24 5.66 8.10 -17.25
CA THR A 24 4.61 7.07 -17.27
C THR A 24 4.82 6.11 -18.44
N ALA A 25 4.68 4.82 -18.19
CA ALA A 25 4.82 3.77 -19.20
C ALA A 25 3.73 2.70 -19.09
N ARG A 26 3.49 1.95 -20.17
CA ARG A 26 2.75 0.69 -20.13
C ARG A 26 3.72 -0.46 -19.90
N ILE A 27 3.47 -1.24 -18.85
CA ILE A 27 4.35 -2.34 -18.44
C ILE A 27 3.52 -3.62 -18.31
N ARG A 28 4.08 -4.74 -18.76
CA ARG A 28 3.44 -6.05 -18.71
C ARG A 28 3.31 -6.53 -17.27
N PHE A 29 2.20 -7.21 -16.97
CA PHE A 29 1.97 -7.78 -15.63
C PHE A 29 3.05 -8.75 -15.16
N ALA A 30 3.82 -9.34 -16.08
CA ALA A 30 4.91 -10.27 -15.77
C ALA A 30 6.06 -9.61 -14.98
N HIS A 31 6.25 -8.30 -15.15
CA HIS A 31 7.35 -7.55 -14.50
C HIS A 31 6.88 -6.76 -13.27
N LEU A 32 5.59 -6.82 -12.91
CA LEU A 32 5.05 -6.09 -11.76
C LEU A 32 5.14 -6.98 -10.53
N GLN A 33 5.99 -6.59 -9.58
CA GLN A 33 6.15 -7.27 -8.30
C GLN A 33 5.54 -6.44 -7.17
N PHE A 34 4.85 -7.10 -6.25
CA PHE A 34 4.25 -6.49 -5.07
C PHE A 34 4.92 -7.11 -3.84
N GLY A 35 5.96 -6.44 -3.36
CA GLY A 35 6.77 -6.88 -2.21
C GLY A 35 6.48 -6.07 -0.95
N ASP A 36 7.51 -5.88 -0.13
CA ASP A 36 7.44 -5.22 1.17
C ASP A 36 6.98 -3.75 1.07
N LEU A 37 7.26 -3.07 -0.04
CA LEU A 37 6.79 -1.70 -0.25
C LEU A 37 5.30 -1.60 -0.58
N CYS A 38 4.65 -2.72 -0.95
CA CYS A 38 3.20 -2.75 -1.15
C CYS A 38 2.50 -3.06 0.18
N PRO A 39 1.76 -2.11 0.76
CA PRO A 39 1.25 -2.25 2.12
C PRO A 39 0.08 -3.24 2.26
N ARG A 40 -0.45 -3.76 1.15
CA ARG A 40 -1.69 -4.55 1.13
C ARG A 40 -1.37 -6.00 0.81
N TYR A 41 -1.99 -6.89 1.58
CA TYR A 41 -1.97 -8.33 1.32
C TYR A 41 -3.07 -8.73 0.31
N PRO A 42 -2.91 -9.88 -0.38
CA PRO A 42 -3.96 -10.43 -1.23
C PRO A 42 -5.28 -10.54 -0.48
N ASN A 43 -6.35 -9.98 -1.05
CA ASN A 43 -7.68 -10.02 -0.48
C ASN A 43 -8.69 -10.31 -1.59
N GLU A 44 -9.32 -11.48 -1.51
CA GLU A 44 -10.26 -11.93 -2.53
C GLU A 44 -11.50 -11.04 -2.61
N LYS A 45 -12.04 -10.56 -1.49
CA LYS A 45 -13.24 -9.70 -1.50
C LYS A 45 -13.00 -8.41 -2.27
N ILE A 46 -11.85 -7.77 -2.03
CA ILE A 46 -11.46 -6.54 -2.74
C ILE A 46 -11.23 -6.85 -4.23
N THR A 47 -10.58 -7.97 -4.53
CA THR A 47 -10.30 -8.39 -5.90
C THR A 47 -11.60 -8.69 -6.67
N THR A 48 -12.55 -9.38 -6.05
CA THR A 48 -13.87 -9.67 -6.63
C THR A 48 -14.67 -8.39 -6.87
N HIS A 49 -14.69 -7.48 -5.90
CA HIS A 49 -15.35 -6.19 -6.07
C HIS A 49 -14.74 -5.36 -7.21
N LEU A 50 -13.40 -5.34 -7.33
CA LEU A 50 -12.72 -4.68 -8.44
C LEU A 50 -12.98 -5.38 -9.78
N LYS A 51 -13.08 -6.70 -9.80
CA LYS A 51 -13.44 -7.48 -11.00
C LYS A 51 -14.82 -7.09 -11.50
N GLU A 52 -15.81 -7.02 -10.61
CA GLU A 52 -17.17 -6.55 -10.93
C GLU A 52 -17.13 -5.13 -11.47
N LYS A 53 -16.42 -4.22 -10.80
CA LYS A 53 -16.24 -2.85 -11.25
C LYS A 53 -15.63 -2.77 -12.64
N PHE A 54 -14.57 -3.52 -12.92
CA PHE A 54 -13.93 -3.54 -14.24
C PHE A 54 -14.80 -4.14 -15.33
N SER A 55 -15.71 -5.06 -14.97
CA SER A 55 -16.66 -5.64 -15.92
C SER A 55 -17.76 -4.63 -16.28
N ASN A 56 -18.18 -3.78 -15.34
CA ASN A 56 -19.25 -2.80 -15.53
C ASN A 56 -18.76 -1.46 -16.10
N GLU A 57 -17.67 -0.91 -15.57
CA GLU A 57 -17.16 0.43 -15.90
C GLU A 57 -15.93 0.39 -16.83
N GLY A 58 -15.32 -0.79 -17.00
CA GLY A 58 -14.02 -0.95 -17.64
C GLY A 58 -12.83 -0.73 -16.70
N CYS A 59 -11.63 -1.10 -17.14
CA CYS A 59 -10.40 -0.96 -16.33
C CYS A 59 -9.85 0.48 -16.27
N LEU A 60 -10.23 1.33 -17.23
CA LEU A 60 -9.85 2.76 -17.30
C LEU A 60 -8.34 3.03 -17.03
N ARG A 61 -7.47 2.19 -17.64
CA ARG A 61 -6.02 2.15 -17.37
C ARG A 61 -5.25 3.43 -17.69
N LEU A 62 -5.81 4.30 -18.53
CA LEU A 62 -5.17 5.56 -18.95
C LEU A 62 -5.53 6.74 -18.02
N GLU A 63 -6.45 6.55 -17.08
CA GLU A 63 -6.77 7.58 -16.10
C GLU A 63 -5.70 7.59 -15.01
N ALA A 64 -5.15 8.78 -14.72
CA ALA A 64 -4.08 8.95 -13.72
C ALA A 64 -4.42 8.33 -12.34
N LYS A 65 -5.70 8.37 -11.92
CA LYS A 65 -6.16 7.76 -10.66
C LYS A 65 -5.99 6.23 -10.62
N ASN A 66 -5.91 5.58 -11.78
CA ASN A 66 -5.75 4.14 -11.91
C ASN A 66 -4.31 3.70 -12.16
N HIS A 67 -3.38 4.65 -12.37
CA HIS A 67 -1.97 4.32 -12.55
C HIS A 67 -1.39 3.64 -11.30
N ILE A 68 -0.33 2.86 -11.52
CA ILE A 68 0.40 2.19 -10.45
C ILE A 68 1.77 2.86 -10.31
N PRO A 69 2.08 3.53 -9.20
CA PRO A 69 3.44 3.96 -8.91
C PRO A 69 4.32 2.74 -8.62
N ALA A 70 5.49 2.72 -9.25
CA ALA A 70 6.51 1.71 -9.06
C ALA A 70 7.90 2.33 -8.94
N ILE A 71 8.77 1.61 -8.24
CA ILE A 71 10.17 1.96 -8.03
C ILE A 71 11.04 1.19 -9.04
N ILE A 72 12.00 1.90 -9.62
CA ILE A 72 12.95 1.37 -10.62
C ILE A 72 14.33 2.03 -10.42
N SER A 73 15.41 1.27 -10.59
CA SER A 73 16.76 1.86 -10.58
C SER A 73 17.05 2.58 -11.90
N GLN A 74 17.95 3.56 -11.89
CA GLN A 74 18.32 4.29 -13.10
C GLN A 74 18.94 3.35 -14.16
N GLU A 75 19.74 2.37 -13.73
CA GLU A 75 20.37 1.41 -14.65
C GLU A 75 19.33 0.54 -15.36
N ILE A 76 18.33 0.04 -14.62
CA ILE A 76 17.26 -0.77 -15.18
C ILE A 76 16.42 0.07 -16.15
N LEU A 77 16.13 1.31 -15.79
CA LEU A 77 15.39 2.24 -16.65
C LEU A 77 16.13 2.47 -17.98
N ASP A 78 17.44 2.75 -17.92
CA ASP A 78 18.26 2.99 -19.12
C ASP A 78 18.35 1.77 -20.03
N VAL A 79 18.42 0.56 -19.44
CA VAL A 79 18.39 -0.69 -20.20
C VAL A 79 17.02 -0.91 -20.83
N ALA A 80 15.94 -0.67 -20.08
CA ALA A 80 14.57 -0.83 -20.57
C ALA A 80 14.24 0.15 -21.70
N ILE A 81 14.70 1.40 -21.62
CA ILE A 81 14.57 2.40 -22.68
C ILE A 81 15.31 1.93 -23.94
N ARG A 82 16.56 1.46 -23.81
CA ARG A 82 17.34 0.94 -24.94
C ARG A 82 16.72 -0.29 -25.60
N ALA A 83 16.08 -1.16 -24.81
CA ALA A 83 15.38 -2.35 -25.31
C ALA A 83 14.03 -2.03 -25.98
N SER A 84 13.49 -0.83 -25.76
CA SER A 84 12.17 -0.42 -26.22
C SER A 84 12.25 0.39 -27.51
N ARG A 85 11.38 0.09 -28.47
CA ARG A 85 11.36 0.79 -29.75
C ARG A 85 10.64 2.13 -29.61
N ASN A 86 11.28 3.22 -30.06
CA ASN A 86 10.73 4.59 -30.03
C ASN A 86 10.37 5.10 -28.62
N VAL A 87 11.07 4.62 -27.60
CA VAL A 87 10.93 5.13 -26.23
C VAL A 87 12.18 5.92 -25.89
N SER A 88 11.98 7.16 -25.45
CA SER A 88 13.02 8.01 -24.85
C SER A 88 12.56 8.50 -23.49
N GLN A 89 13.47 9.03 -22.68
CA GLN A 89 13.14 9.58 -21.38
C GLN A 89 12.12 10.74 -21.50
N GLU A 90 12.26 11.58 -22.53
CA GLU A 90 11.35 12.68 -22.83
C GLU A 90 9.95 12.14 -23.19
N SER A 91 9.89 11.04 -23.95
CA SER A 91 8.62 10.41 -24.32
C SER A 91 7.86 9.82 -23.12
N LEU A 92 8.56 9.45 -22.05
CA LEU A 92 7.93 8.98 -20.81
C LEU A 92 7.33 10.13 -20.01
N ILE A 93 7.97 11.30 -20.03
CA ILE A 93 7.59 12.50 -19.27
C ILE A 93 6.52 13.32 -20.00
N GLU A 94 6.67 13.54 -21.31
CA GLU A 94 5.82 14.44 -22.12
C GLU A 94 4.57 13.73 -22.70
N ASN A 95 3.99 12.79 -21.97
CA ASN A 95 2.81 12.02 -22.39
C ASN A 95 1.47 12.80 -22.31
N ARG A 96 1.49 14.14 -22.35
CA ARG A 96 0.30 14.98 -22.08
C ARG A 96 -0.86 14.83 -23.08
N LYS A 97 -0.67 14.14 -24.21
CA LYS A 97 -1.72 13.96 -25.26
C LYS A 97 -1.70 12.61 -25.99
N LYS A 98 -0.88 11.63 -25.59
CA LYS A 98 -0.74 10.33 -26.26
C LYS A 98 -0.84 9.19 -25.25
N GLN A 99 -1.17 7.99 -25.73
CA GLN A 99 -1.07 6.79 -24.91
C GLN A 99 0.37 6.59 -24.45
N PRO A 100 0.61 6.28 -23.17
CA PRO A 100 1.97 6.04 -22.67
C PRO A 100 2.67 4.95 -23.49
N PRO A 101 3.96 5.09 -23.80
CA PRO A 101 4.69 4.09 -24.57
C PRO A 101 4.76 2.76 -23.83
N GLU A 102 4.91 1.65 -24.57
CA GLU A 102 5.18 0.35 -23.94
C GLU A 102 6.67 0.26 -23.60
N LEU A 103 6.98 0.19 -22.31
CA LEU A 103 8.35 0.02 -21.82
C LEU A 103 8.61 -1.46 -21.60
N ARG A 104 9.55 -2.01 -22.38
CA ARG A 104 9.99 -3.41 -22.30
C ARG A 104 11.05 -3.54 -21.24
N ILE A 105 10.64 -4.06 -20.09
CA ILE A 105 11.54 -4.44 -19.02
C ILE A 105 12.30 -5.71 -19.44
N PRO A 106 13.62 -5.82 -19.18
CA PRO A 106 14.39 -7.01 -19.49
C PRO A 106 13.79 -8.28 -18.86
N GLU A 107 13.99 -9.42 -19.53
CA GLU A 107 13.64 -10.72 -18.97
C GLU A 107 14.41 -10.95 -17.66
N ASN A 108 13.74 -11.50 -16.65
CA ASN A 108 14.23 -11.70 -15.28
C ASN A 108 14.35 -10.44 -14.40
N VAL A 109 13.88 -9.28 -14.86
CA VAL A 109 13.80 -8.07 -14.04
C VAL A 109 12.35 -7.75 -13.71
N ASN A 110 12.11 -7.46 -12.43
CA ASN A 110 10.83 -6.97 -11.92
C ASN A 110 11.00 -5.57 -11.36
N ILE A 111 9.93 -4.77 -11.44
CA ILE A 111 9.83 -3.48 -10.78
C ILE A 111 8.92 -3.59 -9.57
N GLU A 112 9.31 -2.92 -8.48
CA GLU A 112 8.57 -2.98 -7.24
C GLU A 112 7.43 -1.97 -7.25
N CYS A 113 6.20 -2.47 -7.24
CA CYS A 113 4.99 -1.67 -7.26
C CYS A 113 4.57 -1.30 -5.84
N LEU A 114 4.35 0.00 -5.59
CA LEU A 114 3.95 0.50 -4.27
C LEU A 114 2.46 0.25 -3.97
N GLN A 115 1.65 0.00 -5.00
CA GLN A 115 0.23 -0.31 -4.89
C GLN A 115 -0.25 -1.08 -6.13
N GLY A 116 -1.55 -1.39 -6.18
CA GLY A 116 -2.16 -1.97 -7.39
C GLY A 116 -2.23 -3.49 -7.40
N LEU A 117 -1.86 -4.16 -6.30
CA LEU A 117 -1.95 -5.62 -6.15
C LEU A 117 -3.32 -6.17 -6.56
N HIS A 118 -4.40 -5.72 -5.90
CA HIS A 118 -5.76 -6.19 -6.19
C HIS A 118 -6.25 -5.78 -7.58
N ARG A 119 -5.77 -4.65 -8.09
CA ARG A 119 -6.11 -4.11 -9.42
C ARG A 119 -5.51 -4.99 -10.52
N VAL A 120 -4.24 -5.36 -10.41
CA VAL A 120 -3.60 -6.30 -11.34
C VAL A 120 -4.21 -7.69 -11.20
N ALA A 121 -4.49 -8.16 -9.99
CA ALA A 121 -5.16 -9.44 -9.77
C ALA A 121 -6.55 -9.48 -10.43
N ALA A 122 -7.38 -8.46 -10.21
CA ALA A 122 -8.71 -8.36 -10.82
C ALA A 122 -8.63 -8.20 -12.35
N ALA A 123 -7.70 -7.38 -12.84
CA ALA A 123 -7.52 -7.16 -14.27
C ALA A 123 -7.09 -8.42 -15.01
N LYS A 124 -6.25 -9.29 -14.41
CA LYS A 124 -5.89 -10.60 -14.98
C LYS A 124 -7.10 -11.51 -15.19
N LEU A 125 -8.16 -11.34 -14.39
CA LEU A 125 -9.40 -12.12 -14.50
C LEU A 125 -10.39 -11.58 -15.54
N VAL A 126 -10.25 -10.31 -15.93
CA VAL A 126 -11.17 -9.61 -16.85
C VAL A 126 -10.56 -9.44 -18.23
N LEU A 127 -9.25 -9.18 -18.31
CA LEU A 127 -8.56 -8.86 -19.56
C LEU A 127 -7.97 -10.10 -20.24
N PRO A 128 -8.02 -10.18 -21.59
CA PRO A 128 -7.32 -11.20 -22.33
C PRO A 128 -5.80 -11.04 -22.19
N ARG A 129 -5.05 -12.14 -22.37
CA ARG A 129 -3.58 -12.18 -22.22
C ARG A 129 -2.84 -11.13 -23.04
N ARG A 130 -3.34 -10.81 -24.25
CA ARG A 130 -2.75 -9.77 -25.10
C ARG A 130 -2.69 -8.40 -24.41
N ASP A 131 -3.67 -8.12 -23.56
CA ASP A 131 -3.85 -6.86 -22.87
C ASP A 131 -3.39 -6.89 -21.41
N TRP A 132 -2.55 -7.87 -21.03
CA TRP A 132 -1.93 -7.98 -19.70
C TRP A 132 -0.82 -6.95 -19.50
N TRP A 133 -1.22 -5.69 -19.49
CA TRP A 133 -0.39 -4.54 -19.19
C TRP A 133 -1.17 -3.54 -18.33
N TRP A 134 -0.43 -2.76 -17.55
CA TRP A 134 -0.95 -1.63 -16.80
C TRP A 134 -0.15 -0.36 -17.07
N THR A 135 -0.75 0.80 -16.82
CA THR A 135 -0.06 2.08 -16.84
C THR A 135 0.61 2.32 -15.50
N VAL A 136 1.93 2.53 -15.54
CA VAL A 136 2.81 2.61 -14.38
C VAL A 136 3.50 3.96 -14.38
N ASP A 137 3.49 4.63 -13.24
CA ASP A 137 4.25 5.85 -12.98
C ASP A 137 5.58 5.45 -12.34
N LEU A 138 6.70 5.79 -12.98
CA LEU A 138 8.03 5.33 -12.61
C LEU A 138 8.72 6.37 -11.72
N TYR A 139 9.24 5.91 -10.60
CA TYR A 139 10.03 6.68 -9.65
C TYR A 139 11.37 5.99 -9.41
N LEU A 140 12.43 6.77 -9.25
CA LEU A 140 13.73 6.20 -8.89
C LEU A 140 13.74 5.58 -7.49
N ASP A 141 14.64 4.62 -7.30
CA ASP A 141 14.86 3.94 -6.03
C ASP A 141 15.56 4.79 -4.97
N ASP A 142 16.22 5.88 -5.38
CA ASP A 142 16.75 6.92 -4.51
C ASP A 142 15.67 7.84 -3.89
N ALA A 143 14.41 7.69 -4.32
CA ALA A 143 13.26 8.40 -3.74
C ALA A 143 13.22 8.23 -2.22
N SER A 144 12.88 9.31 -1.51
CA SER A 144 12.82 9.27 -0.06
C SER A 144 11.81 8.25 0.45
N THR A 145 12.08 7.71 1.65
CA THR A 145 11.15 6.87 2.40
C THR A 145 9.79 7.55 2.59
N ASP A 146 9.80 8.87 2.76
CA ASP A 146 8.62 9.71 2.91
C ASP A 146 7.76 9.71 1.63
N LEU A 147 8.40 9.85 0.46
CA LEU A 147 7.71 9.82 -0.83
C LEU A 147 7.19 8.42 -1.16
N LYS A 148 7.99 7.36 -0.93
CA LYS A 148 7.54 5.96 -1.12
C LYS A 148 6.30 5.67 -0.27
N SER A 149 6.33 6.09 0.99
CA SER A 149 5.19 5.96 1.91
C SER A 149 3.98 6.75 1.39
N ALA A 150 4.17 8.00 0.99
CA ALA A 150 3.11 8.82 0.43
C ALA A 150 2.48 8.19 -0.82
N LEU A 151 3.27 7.74 -1.79
CA LEU A 151 2.79 7.11 -3.02
C LEU A 151 2.03 5.80 -2.76
N SER A 152 2.45 5.02 -1.76
CA SER A 152 1.73 3.81 -1.34
C SER A 152 0.35 4.11 -0.73
N GLU A 153 0.16 5.32 -0.18
CA GLU A 153 -1.06 5.75 0.51
C GLU A 153 -2.01 6.60 -0.35
N GLU A 154 -1.47 7.45 -1.23
CA GLU A 154 -2.15 8.59 -1.86
C GLU A 154 -3.28 8.18 -2.83
N TYR A 155 -3.14 7.03 -3.51
CA TYR A 155 -4.07 6.58 -4.56
C TYR A 155 -4.95 5.39 -4.18
N SER A 156 -4.94 4.99 -2.92
CA SER A 156 -5.86 3.99 -2.35
C SER A 156 -7.34 4.44 -2.31
N ASN A 157 -7.69 5.59 -2.89
CA ASN A 157 -9.04 6.19 -2.84
C ASN A 157 -10.13 5.39 -3.60
N SER A 158 -9.77 4.28 -4.27
CA SER A 158 -10.77 3.39 -4.88
C SER A 158 -11.34 2.34 -3.92
N VAL A 159 -10.65 2.06 -2.80
CA VAL A 159 -11.12 1.14 -1.75
C VAL A 159 -10.66 1.70 -0.40
N ASN A 160 -11.61 2.26 0.36
CA ASN A 160 -11.36 2.78 1.70
C ASN A 160 -10.55 1.77 2.52
N PHE A 161 -9.49 2.23 3.18
CA PHE A 161 -8.78 1.42 4.15
C PHE A 161 -9.78 0.93 5.21
N SER A 162 -9.75 -0.38 5.48
CA SER A 162 -10.48 -0.95 6.60
C SER A 162 -9.88 -0.46 7.92
N ASP A 163 -10.69 -0.48 8.97
CA ASP A 163 -10.24 -0.09 10.31
C ASP A 163 -9.02 -0.91 10.77
N GLY A 164 -8.94 -2.19 10.38
CA GLY A 164 -7.79 -3.05 10.61
C GLY A 164 -6.53 -2.61 9.90
N GLU A 165 -6.62 -2.24 8.62
CA GLU A 165 -5.47 -1.73 7.86
C GLU A 165 -4.99 -0.39 8.43
N ILE A 166 -5.91 0.51 8.79
CA ILE A 166 -5.58 1.78 9.45
C ILE A 166 -4.86 1.51 10.78
N PHE A 167 -5.38 0.59 11.60
CA PHE A 167 -4.75 0.21 12.87
C PHE A 167 -3.33 -0.32 12.65
N LEU A 168 -3.15 -1.31 11.77
CA LEU A 168 -1.85 -1.91 11.49
C LEU A 168 -0.81 -0.89 11.02
N LYS A 169 -1.21 0.05 10.16
CA LYS A 169 -0.34 1.13 9.69
C LYS A 169 0.07 2.09 10.80
N LEU A 170 -0.88 2.53 11.61
CA LEU A 170 -0.58 3.37 12.78
C LEU A 170 0.38 2.69 13.76
N ARG A 171 0.28 1.36 13.90
CA ARG A 171 1.22 0.59 14.73
C ARG A 171 2.59 0.44 14.08
N GLN A 172 2.67 0.19 12.78
CA GLN A 172 3.94 0.17 12.04
C GLN A 172 4.72 1.48 12.21
N TYR A 173 4.04 2.62 12.02
CA TYR A 173 4.64 3.96 12.20
C TYR A 173 5.10 4.26 13.62
N ASN A 174 4.54 3.59 14.61
CA ASN A 174 4.92 3.77 16.00
C ASN A 174 6.08 2.86 16.43
N ASP A 175 6.38 1.79 15.70
CA ASP A 175 7.48 0.86 15.98
C ASP A 175 8.80 1.32 15.35
N GLU A 176 8.76 2.14 14.30
CA GLU A 176 9.94 2.76 13.71
C GLU A 176 10.60 3.70 14.75
N SER A 177 11.69 3.22 15.36
CA SER A 177 12.38 3.85 16.50
C SER A 177 12.89 5.26 16.22
N ASN A 178 13.02 5.62 14.95
CA ASN A 178 13.21 7.00 14.49
C ASN A 178 11.94 7.43 13.76
N LYS A 179 11.05 8.17 14.45
CA LYS A 179 9.92 8.86 13.80
C LYS A 179 10.45 9.88 12.81
N GLN A 180 10.71 9.43 11.59
CA GLN A 180 11.07 10.31 10.49
C GLN A 180 9.87 11.20 10.16
N ILE A 181 10.15 12.35 9.58
CA ILE A 181 9.14 13.38 9.35
C ILE A 181 8.00 12.84 8.48
N GLY A 182 8.24 12.02 7.44
CA GLY A 182 7.16 11.45 6.64
C GLY A 182 6.32 10.40 7.36
N THR A 183 6.89 9.65 8.31
CA THR A 183 6.12 8.74 9.18
C THR A 183 5.06 9.50 9.98
N ILE A 184 5.33 10.75 10.40
CA ILE A 184 4.36 11.62 11.08
C ILE A 184 3.19 12.02 10.16
N PHE A 185 3.46 12.30 8.88
CA PHE A 185 2.40 12.67 7.92
C PHE A 185 1.56 11.48 7.51
N ALA A 186 2.20 10.34 7.27
CA ALA A 186 1.56 9.07 7.04
C ALA A 186 0.62 8.70 8.20
N GLU A 187 1.10 8.83 9.45
CA GLU A 187 0.30 8.64 10.64
C GLU A 187 -0.91 9.58 10.67
N LYS A 188 -0.70 10.88 10.43
CA LYS A 188 -1.80 11.87 10.40
C LYS A 188 -2.82 11.60 9.31
N ARG A 189 -2.39 11.20 8.11
CA ARG A 189 -3.30 10.82 7.02
C ARG A 189 -4.15 9.63 7.42
N MET A 190 -3.56 8.62 8.06
CA MET A 190 -4.30 7.47 8.59
C MET A 190 -5.34 7.89 9.64
N TRP A 191 -4.98 8.76 10.59
CA TRP A 191 -5.95 9.34 11.53
C TRP A 191 -7.05 10.16 10.83
N GLY A 192 -6.69 10.89 9.77
CA GLY A 192 -7.59 11.68 8.95
C GLY A 192 -8.71 10.86 8.29
N ARG A 193 -8.43 9.61 7.94
CA ARG A 193 -9.40 8.69 7.30
C ARG A 193 -10.48 8.17 8.25
N LEU A 194 -10.27 8.25 9.56
CA LEU A 194 -11.25 7.84 10.57
C LEU A 194 -12.29 8.94 10.81
N SER A 195 -13.54 8.53 11.07
CA SER A 195 -14.58 9.44 11.58
C SER A 195 -14.22 9.98 12.97
N SER A 196 -14.85 11.07 13.39
CA SER A 196 -14.62 11.68 14.71
C SER A 196 -14.77 10.67 15.85
N ASP A 197 -15.80 9.82 15.80
CA ASP A 197 -16.06 8.81 16.83
C ASP A 197 -15.02 7.69 16.80
N LYS A 198 -14.67 7.17 15.62
CA LYS A 198 -13.59 6.17 15.49
C LYS A 198 -12.25 6.70 15.98
N ARG A 199 -11.95 7.99 15.78
CA ARG A 199 -10.73 8.60 16.34
C ARG A 199 -10.74 8.60 17.86
N LYS A 200 -11.90 8.88 18.49
CA LYS A 200 -12.03 8.84 19.95
C LYS A 200 -11.86 7.40 20.45
N ASP A 201 -12.55 6.45 19.84
CA ASP A 201 -12.50 5.03 20.20
C ASP A 201 -11.07 4.49 20.07
N LEU A 202 -10.40 4.74 18.94
CA LEU A 202 -9.03 4.29 18.74
C LEU A 202 -8.07 4.93 19.75
N LYS A 203 -8.20 6.24 20.04
CA LYS A 203 -7.38 6.90 21.07
C LYS A 203 -7.56 6.25 22.45
N GLN A 204 -8.76 5.80 22.77
CA GLN A 204 -8.99 5.09 24.03
C GLN A 204 -8.38 3.69 23.98
N ILE A 205 -8.55 2.93 22.88
CA ILE A 205 -7.95 1.59 22.71
C ILE A 205 -6.43 1.67 22.89
N LEU A 206 -5.77 2.65 22.25
CA LEU A 206 -4.32 2.86 22.33
C LEU A 206 -3.83 3.14 23.76
N LYS A 207 -4.68 3.67 24.66
CA LYS A 207 -4.33 3.90 26.08
C LYS A 207 -4.39 2.62 26.92
N HIS A 208 -5.15 1.62 26.51
CA HIS A 208 -5.30 0.36 27.26
C HIS A 208 -4.16 -0.62 26.97
N LYS A 209 -3.11 -0.55 27.79
CA LYS A 209 -1.89 -1.37 27.65
C LYS A 209 -2.16 -2.87 27.47
N THR A 210 -3.09 -3.45 28.23
CA THR A 210 -3.39 -4.89 28.21
C THR A 210 -4.07 -5.35 26.92
N ILE A 211 -4.96 -4.53 26.37
CA ILE A 211 -5.62 -4.79 25.07
C ILE A 211 -4.60 -4.59 23.95
N MET A 212 -3.83 -3.51 24.02
CA MET A 212 -2.77 -3.20 23.06
C MET A 212 -1.72 -4.30 22.97
N ALA A 213 -1.27 -4.86 24.09
CA ALA A 213 -0.34 -5.98 24.10
C ALA A 213 -0.91 -7.22 23.38
N GLY A 214 -2.21 -7.51 23.55
CA GLY A 214 -2.89 -8.60 22.85
C GLY A 214 -3.01 -8.34 21.35
N LEU A 215 -3.43 -7.14 20.95
CA LEU A 215 -3.52 -6.74 19.54
C LEU A 215 -2.14 -6.72 18.87
N ASP A 216 -1.12 -6.19 19.53
CA ASP A 216 0.24 -6.15 19.00
C ASP A 216 0.79 -7.56 18.78
N ALA A 217 0.50 -8.50 19.69
CA ALA A 217 0.91 -9.90 19.54
C ALA A 217 0.23 -10.61 18.34
N LEU A 218 -0.98 -10.18 17.95
CA LEU A 218 -1.70 -10.70 16.79
C LEU A 218 -1.19 -10.13 15.45
N ARG A 219 -0.41 -9.04 15.45
CA ARG A 219 0.10 -8.40 14.21
C ARG A 219 1.00 -9.30 13.37
N VAL A 220 1.56 -10.35 13.96
CA VAL A 220 2.32 -11.41 13.26
C VAL A 220 1.47 -12.06 12.16
N LEU A 221 0.15 -12.04 12.30
CA LEU A 221 -0.81 -12.57 11.34
C LEU A 221 -1.79 -11.45 10.93
N PRO A 222 -1.44 -10.62 9.92
CA PRO A 222 -2.26 -9.50 9.48
C PRO A 222 -3.69 -9.88 9.07
N CYS A 223 -3.92 -11.14 8.71
CA CYS A 223 -5.24 -11.65 8.34
C CYS A 223 -6.29 -11.52 9.47
N PHE A 224 -5.91 -11.49 10.75
CA PHE A 224 -6.86 -11.27 11.85
C PHE A 224 -7.47 -9.88 11.86
N PHE A 225 -6.82 -8.93 11.18
CA PHE A 225 -7.33 -7.58 11.07
C PHE A 225 -8.30 -7.43 9.89
N VAL A 226 -8.50 -8.47 9.08
CA VAL A 226 -9.53 -8.49 8.04
C VAL A 226 -10.91 -8.54 8.71
N GLY A 227 -11.61 -7.40 8.68
CA GLY A 227 -12.90 -7.24 9.36
C GLY A 227 -12.80 -6.73 10.80
N PHE A 228 -11.60 -6.43 11.29
CA PHE A 228 -11.43 -5.67 12.54
C PHE A 228 -12.13 -4.32 12.39
N ARG A 229 -12.82 -3.90 13.46
CA ARG A 229 -13.53 -2.62 13.53
C ARG A 229 -13.07 -1.84 14.74
N ILE A 230 -12.79 -0.56 14.54
CA ILE A 230 -12.54 0.37 15.62
C ILE A 230 -13.90 0.77 16.17
N GLU A 231 -14.28 0.16 17.30
CA GLU A 231 -15.57 0.41 17.97
C GLU A 231 -15.40 0.58 19.48
N HIS A 232 -16.18 1.48 20.07
CA HIS A 232 -16.28 1.76 21.51
C HIS A 232 -16.52 0.52 22.40
N ARG A 233 -17.06 -0.57 21.83
CA ARG A 233 -17.39 -1.81 22.56
C ARG A 233 -16.20 -2.47 23.24
N PHE A 234 -14.99 -2.31 22.69
CA PHE A 234 -13.75 -2.78 23.33
C PHE A 234 -13.53 -2.20 24.74
N ILE A 235 -14.17 -1.07 25.04
CA ILE A 235 -13.92 -0.30 26.25
C ILE A 235 -15.18 -0.19 27.10
N ALA A 236 -16.34 -0.03 26.46
CA ALA A 236 -17.63 0.09 27.15
C ALA A 236 -17.99 -1.15 27.98
N MET A 237 -17.55 -2.35 27.58
CA MET A 237 -17.86 -3.58 28.31
C MET A 237 -17.11 -3.72 29.65
N LYS A 238 -16.06 -2.93 29.91
CA LYS A 238 -15.17 -3.03 31.10
C LYS A 238 -14.53 -4.41 31.34
N CYS A 239 -14.78 -5.40 30.48
CA CYS A 239 -14.20 -6.75 30.49
C CYS A 239 -12.81 -6.78 29.81
N HIS A 240 -11.90 -5.93 30.25
CA HIS A 240 -10.60 -5.76 29.59
C HIS A 240 -9.72 -7.01 29.73
N GLU A 241 -9.88 -7.77 30.82
CA GLU A 241 -9.15 -9.00 31.08
C GLU A 241 -9.63 -10.14 30.19
N GLU A 242 -10.95 -10.28 30.03
CA GLU A 242 -11.56 -11.29 29.17
C GLU A 242 -11.20 -11.03 27.71
N ILE A 243 -11.29 -9.78 27.24
CA ILE A 243 -10.87 -9.40 25.89
C ILE A 243 -9.39 -9.77 25.67
N SER A 244 -8.51 -9.41 26.61
CA SER A 244 -7.09 -9.77 26.50
C SER A 244 -6.88 -11.29 26.48
N ASN A 245 -7.63 -12.02 27.31
CA ASN A 245 -7.53 -13.48 27.39
C ASN A 245 -8.00 -14.15 26.09
N TYR A 246 -9.08 -13.65 25.48
CA TYR A 246 -9.55 -14.10 24.16
C TYR A 246 -8.52 -13.81 23.06
N LEU A 247 -7.93 -12.61 23.00
CA LEU A 247 -6.89 -12.29 22.03
C LEU A 247 -5.67 -13.22 22.17
N ARG A 248 -5.28 -13.51 23.41
CA ARG A 248 -4.18 -14.44 23.73
C ARG A 248 -4.52 -15.88 23.34
N HIS A 249 -5.76 -16.30 23.60
CA HIS A 249 -6.26 -17.62 23.23
C HIS A 249 -6.30 -17.80 21.71
N ILE A 250 -6.78 -16.81 20.96
CA ILE A 250 -6.74 -16.81 19.48
C ILE A 250 -5.30 -17.04 19.01
N LEU A 251 -4.34 -16.25 19.52
CA LEU A 251 -2.94 -16.42 19.14
C LEU A 251 -2.39 -17.81 19.47
N GLN A 252 -2.73 -18.37 20.63
CA GLN A 252 -2.28 -19.71 21.04
C GLN A 252 -2.86 -20.81 20.13
N VAL A 253 -4.16 -20.75 19.83
CA VAL A 253 -4.82 -21.70 18.93
C VAL A 253 -4.15 -21.66 17.56
N TRP A 254 -3.91 -20.48 17.01
CA TRP A 254 -3.29 -20.33 15.70
C TRP A 254 -1.82 -20.72 15.69
N ARG A 255 -1.06 -20.47 16.76
CA ARG A 255 0.30 -21.00 16.93
C ARG A 255 0.32 -22.53 16.95
N LYS A 256 -0.68 -23.17 17.57
CA LYS A 256 -0.82 -24.62 17.58
C LYS A 256 -1.15 -25.17 16.19
N ILE A 257 -2.06 -24.52 15.46
CA ILE A 257 -2.47 -24.91 14.10
C ILE A 257 -1.31 -24.77 13.11
N LEU A 258 -0.57 -23.65 13.17
CA LEU A 258 0.52 -23.37 12.23
C LEU A 258 1.82 -24.14 12.55
N GLY A 259 1.85 -24.84 13.69
CA GLY A 259 3.02 -25.58 14.20
C GLY A 259 4.15 -24.66 14.66
N ALA A 260 4.91 -25.09 15.68
CA ALA A 260 6.07 -24.35 16.19
C ALA A 260 7.22 -24.17 15.15
N SER A 261 7.06 -24.71 13.94
CA SER A 261 8.08 -24.76 12.89
C SER A 261 7.89 -23.72 11.76
N SER A 262 6.83 -22.91 11.77
CA SER A 262 6.51 -22.00 10.66
C SER A 262 7.02 -20.56 10.83
N THR A 263 7.96 -20.29 11.73
CA THR A 263 8.63 -18.97 11.82
C THR A 263 9.42 -18.60 10.56
N ARG A 264 9.55 -19.51 9.58
CA ARG A 264 10.16 -19.25 8.26
C ARG A 264 9.17 -19.01 7.10
N LEU A 265 7.87 -19.18 7.27
CA LEU A 265 6.91 -19.14 6.15
C LEU A 265 6.16 -17.79 5.99
N LEU A 266 6.57 -16.75 6.69
CA LEU A 266 5.91 -15.42 6.62
C LEU A 266 6.80 -14.32 6.01
N LYS A 267 7.87 -14.72 5.30
CA LYS A 267 8.63 -13.85 4.39
C LYS A 267 8.65 -14.51 3.01
N SER A 268 7.56 -14.41 2.27
CA SER A 268 7.51 -14.68 0.83
C SER A 268 6.41 -13.87 0.19
#